data_AF-A0A357QZR8-F1
#
_entry.id   AF-A0A357QZR8-F1
#
_cell.length_a   1.000
_cell.length_b   1.000
_cell.length_c   1.000
_cell.angle_alpha   90.00
_cell.angle_beta   90.00
_cell.angle_gamma   90.00
#
_symmetry.space_group_name_H-M   'P 1'
#
loop_
_entity.id
_entity.type
_entity.pdbx_description
1 polymer ?
#
loop_
_entity_poly.entity_id
_entity_poly.type
_entity_poly.pdbx_seq_one_letter_code
_entity_poly.pdbx_strand_id
1 'polypeptide(L)'
;MKIKRWLALGLTLLLFVGCQKTPVVIDPFENRLTVDELRSELSDVRATTFYDDVSVVYQIFPIAFADENRDNHGDLQGIISKLDYLSNDLGVDAIWMTPIHPSGTYHKYDVKDYKGIDPKFGTLED
;
A
#
# COMPACT_ATOMS: atom_id res chain seq x y z
N MET A 1 77.47 -9.64 -20.46
CA MET A 1 76.80 -9.31 -19.18
C MET A 1 75.91 -8.04 -19.25
N LYS A 2 75.25 -7.75 -20.39
CA LYS A 2 74.37 -6.55 -20.53
C LYS A 2 72.88 -6.88 -20.73
N ILE A 3 72.55 -8.03 -21.35
CA ILE A 3 71.16 -8.44 -21.65
C ILE A 3 70.31 -8.75 -20.40
N LYS A 4 70.91 -9.33 -19.35
CA LYS A 4 70.18 -9.66 -18.11
C LYS A 4 69.64 -8.43 -17.35
N ARG A 5 70.25 -7.24 -17.53
CA ARG A 5 69.79 -5.98 -16.89
C ARG A 5 68.56 -5.39 -17.59
N TRP A 6 68.42 -5.58 -18.90
CA TRP A 6 67.25 -5.09 -19.67
C TRP A 6 66.03 -6.00 -19.50
N LEU A 7 66.24 -7.31 -19.35
CA LEU A 7 65.16 -8.26 -19.03
C LEU A 7 64.52 -7.97 -17.66
N ALA A 8 65.32 -7.60 -16.66
CA ALA A 8 64.81 -7.21 -15.35
C ALA A 8 63.97 -5.91 -15.40
N LEU A 9 64.40 -4.91 -16.19
CA LEU A 9 63.63 -3.68 -16.36
C LEU A 9 62.31 -3.91 -17.12
N GLY A 10 62.31 -4.74 -18.16
CA GLY A 10 61.10 -5.07 -18.92
C GLY A 10 60.06 -5.84 -18.11
N LEU A 11 60.51 -6.77 -17.25
CA LEU A 11 59.62 -7.54 -16.37
C LEU A 11 59.03 -6.67 -15.25
N THR A 12 59.78 -5.66 -14.77
CA THR A 12 59.28 -4.73 -13.75
C THR A 12 58.25 -3.77 -14.32
N LEU A 13 58.40 -3.33 -15.58
CA LEU A 13 57.42 -2.46 -16.25
C LEU A 13 56.10 -3.19 -16.56
N LEU A 14 56.16 -4.50 -16.87
CA LEU A 14 54.98 -5.33 -17.12
C LEU A 14 54.10 -5.55 -15.87
N LEU A 15 54.69 -5.48 -14.66
CA LEU A 15 53.96 -5.65 -13.40
C LEU A 15 53.14 -4.43 -12.98
N PHE A 16 53.36 -3.26 -13.60
CA PHE A 16 52.61 -2.03 -13.30
C PHE A 16 51.40 -1.79 -14.21
N VAL A 17 51.15 -2.63 -15.22
CA VAL A 17 49.91 -2.57 -16.02
C VAL A 17 48.81 -3.38 -15.34
N GLY A 18 48.51 -2.99 -14.10
CA GLY A 18 47.35 -3.49 -13.38
C GLY A 18 46.08 -2.94 -14.02
N CYS A 19 45.33 -3.81 -14.68
CA CYS A 19 43.98 -3.55 -15.16
C CYS A 19 43.09 -3.05 -14.01
N GLN A 20 42.84 -1.74 -13.93
CA GLN A 20 41.79 -1.24 -13.06
C GLN A 20 40.45 -1.61 -13.70
N LYS A 21 39.81 -2.66 -13.19
CA LYS A 21 38.37 -2.83 -13.38
C LYS A 21 37.72 -1.60 -12.75
N THR A 22 37.28 -0.65 -13.56
CA THR A 22 36.37 0.38 -13.09
C THR A 22 35.19 -0.35 -12.45
N PRO A 23 34.82 -0.04 -11.19
CA PRO A 23 33.60 -0.60 -10.63
C PRO A 23 32.47 -0.21 -11.58
N VAL A 24 31.71 -1.20 -12.05
CA VAL A 24 30.45 -0.92 -12.73
C VAL A 24 29.57 -0.27 -11.67
N VAL A 25 29.46 1.05 -11.73
CA VAL A 25 28.47 1.80 -10.96
C VAL A 25 27.15 1.45 -11.63
N ILE A 26 26.43 0.48 -11.07
CA ILE A 26 25.03 0.28 -11.42
C ILE A 26 24.33 1.53 -10.90
N ASP A 27 23.97 2.45 -11.80
CA ASP A 27 23.08 3.53 -11.42
C ASP A 27 21.68 2.91 -11.22
N PRO A 28 21.13 2.90 -10.00
CA PRO A 28 19.78 2.38 -9.77
C PRO A 28 18.70 3.14 -10.54
N PHE A 29 19.07 4.22 -11.25
CA PHE A 29 18.19 5.07 -12.03
C PHE A 29 18.46 5.05 -13.54
N GLU A 30 19.39 4.20 -14.03
CA GLU A 30 19.77 4.16 -15.46
C GLU A 30 18.58 3.86 -16.39
N ASN A 31 17.50 3.26 -15.86
CA ASN A 31 16.25 2.97 -16.56
C ASN A 31 15.02 3.65 -15.95
N ARG A 32 15.17 4.78 -15.26
CA ARG A 32 14.00 5.57 -14.84
C ARG A 32 13.48 6.38 -16.02
N LEU A 33 12.28 6.04 -16.46
CA LEU A 33 11.49 6.94 -17.30
C LEU A 33 11.39 8.29 -16.59
N THR A 34 11.61 9.35 -17.35
CA THR A 34 11.35 10.71 -16.90
C THR A 34 9.85 10.90 -16.67
N VAL A 35 9.49 11.91 -15.89
CA VAL A 35 8.07 12.24 -15.65
C VAL A 35 7.34 12.54 -16.96
N ASP A 36 8.02 13.11 -17.95
CA ASP A 36 7.46 13.44 -19.26
C ASP A 36 7.23 12.19 -20.12
N GLU A 37 8.16 11.23 -20.10
CA GLU A 37 7.99 9.94 -20.78
C GLU A 37 6.85 9.14 -20.14
N LEU A 38 6.78 9.08 -18.80
CA LEU A 38 5.66 8.45 -18.08
C LEU A 38 4.32 9.11 -18.43
N ARG A 39 4.29 10.44 -18.53
CA ARG A 39 3.08 11.18 -18.90
C ARG A 39 2.64 10.89 -20.34
N SER A 40 3.59 10.69 -21.25
CA SER A 40 3.32 10.30 -22.64
C SER A 40 2.86 8.84 -22.74
N GLU A 41 3.43 7.92 -21.97
CA GLU A 41 3.01 6.51 -21.96
C GLU A 41 1.63 6.33 -21.32
N LEU A 42 1.32 7.14 -20.31
CA LEU A 42 0.06 7.08 -19.57
C LEU A 42 -1.02 8.04 -20.12
N SER A 43 -0.76 8.75 -21.22
CA SER A 43 -1.70 9.76 -21.74
C SER A 43 -3.04 9.19 -22.17
N ASP A 44 -3.03 7.95 -22.67
CA ASP A 44 -4.22 7.22 -23.13
C ASP A 44 -4.72 6.21 -22.09
N VAL A 45 -3.97 6.02 -21.00
CA VAL A 45 -4.39 5.18 -19.88
C VAL A 45 -5.40 5.97 -19.06
N ARG A 46 -6.69 5.74 -19.34
CA ARG A 46 -7.73 6.09 -18.39
C ARG A 46 -7.67 5.08 -17.26
N ALA A 47 -7.10 5.48 -16.13
CA ALA A 47 -7.36 4.78 -14.89
C ALA A 47 -8.85 4.94 -14.61
N THR A 48 -9.66 3.95 -14.98
CA THR A 48 -11.01 3.84 -14.43
C THR A 48 -10.84 3.38 -13.00
N THR A 49 -10.62 4.33 -12.10
CA THR A 49 -10.55 4.06 -10.67
C THR A 49 -11.94 3.69 -10.19
N PHE A 50 -12.06 2.81 -9.19
CA PHE A 50 -13.33 2.51 -8.51
C PHE A 50 -14.11 3.78 -8.12
N TYR A 51 -13.40 4.89 -7.92
CA TYR A 51 -13.93 6.21 -7.56
C TYR A 51 -14.57 6.99 -8.71
N ASP A 52 -14.45 6.58 -9.96
CA ASP A 52 -14.97 7.35 -11.09
C ASP A 52 -16.51 7.36 -11.13
N ASP A 53 -17.14 6.33 -10.54
CA ASP A 53 -18.61 6.17 -10.45
C ASP A 53 -19.16 6.34 -9.02
N VAL A 54 -18.31 6.57 -8.01
CA VAL A 54 -18.73 6.76 -6.61
C VAL A 54 -18.91 8.26 -6.33
N SER A 55 -20.15 8.69 -6.12
CA SER A 55 -20.49 10.11 -5.91
C SER A 55 -20.75 10.45 -4.44
N VAL A 56 -21.37 9.55 -3.69
CA VAL A 56 -21.76 9.75 -2.29
C VAL A 56 -21.16 8.66 -1.41
N VAL A 57 -20.23 9.05 -0.54
CA VAL A 57 -19.63 8.18 0.47
C VAL A 57 -20.22 8.51 1.85
N TYR A 58 -20.73 7.50 2.55
CA TYR A 58 -21.30 7.65 3.88
C TYR A 58 -20.40 7.03 4.94
N GLN A 59 -20.02 7.82 5.95
CA GLN A 59 -19.23 7.32 7.06
C GLN A 59 -20.12 6.77 8.18
N ILE A 60 -19.90 5.52 8.57
CA ILE A 60 -20.57 4.88 9.70
C ILE A 60 -19.61 4.81 10.90
N PHE A 61 -20.12 5.22 12.07
CA PHE A 61 -19.52 4.91 13.36
C PHE A 61 -20.32 3.76 14.00
N PRO A 62 -19.87 2.49 13.90
CA PRO A 62 -20.69 1.31 14.16
C PRO A 62 -21.35 1.30 15.55
N ILE A 63 -20.62 1.69 16.59
CA ILE A 63 -21.11 1.72 17.99
C ILE A 63 -22.41 2.54 18.14
N ALA A 64 -22.62 3.54 17.29
CA ALA A 64 -23.72 4.49 17.44
C ALA A 64 -24.75 4.41 16.29
N PHE A 65 -24.65 3.43 15.40
CA PHE A 65 -25.48 3.39 14.19
C PHE A 65 -26.77 2.61 14.35
N ALA A 66 -26.69 1.30 14.53
CA ALA A 66 -27.86 0.42 14.66
C ALA A 66 -27.49 -0.81 15.49
N ASP A 67 -28.30 -1.09 16.50
CA ASP A 67 -28.16 -2.19 17.47
C ASP A 67 -29.23 -3.24 17.17
N GLU A 68 -28.80 -4.44 16.75
CA GLU A 68 -29.71 -5.54 16.42
C GLU A 68 -29.89 -6.49 17.62
N ASN A 69 -28.84 -6.70 18.41
CA ASN A 69 -28.84 -7.67 19.50
C ASN A 69 -29.39 -7.11 20.85
N ARG A 70 -29.64 -5.79 20.91
CA ARG A 70 -30.17 -5.01 22.05
C ARG A 70 -29.24 -4.92 23.26
N ASP A 71 -27.93 -4.88 23.04
CA ASP A 71 -26.93 -4.68 24.10
C ASP A 71 -26.57 -3.20 24.37
N ASN A 72 -27.24 -2.27 23.68
CA ASN A 72 -27.09 -0.81 23.75
C ASN A 72 -25.87 -0.26 23.00
N HIS A 73 -25.27 -1.01 22.09
CA HIS A 73 -24.35 -0.47 21.09
C HIS A 73 -24.57 -1.10 19.73
N GLY A 74 -24.28 -0.34 18.68
CA GLY A 74 -24.46 -0.85 17.33
C GLY A 74 -23.45 -1.94 16.96
N ASP A 75 -23.89 -2.81 16.06
CA ASP A 75 -23.21 -4.03 15.65
C ASP A 75 -23.29 -4.24 14.13
N LEU A 76 -22.56 -5.23 13.58
CA LEU A 76 -22.50 -5.49 12.14
C LEU A 76 -23.86 -5.93 11.58
N GLN A 77 -24.61 -6.74 12.32
CA GLN A 77 -25.94 -7.18 11.92
C GLN A 77 -26.93 -5.99 11.85
N GLY A 78 -26.79 -5.02 12.76
CA GLY A 78 -27.52 -3.76 12.72
C GLY A 78 -27.15 -2.91 11.50
N ILE A 79 -25.89 -2.89 11.06
CA ILE A 79 -25.50 -2.25 9.80
C ILE A 79 -26.12 -2.97 8.61
N ILE A 80 -26.02 -4.30 8.58
CA ILE A 80 -26.59 -5.16 7.52
C ILE A 80 -28.09 -4.92 7.38
N SER A 81 -28.82 -4.80 8.50
CA SER A 81 -30.27 -4.54 8.49
C SER A 81 -30.67 -3.16 7.97
N LYS A 82 -29.70 -2.26 7.73
CA LYS A 82 -29.91 -0.92 7.16
C LYS A 82 -29.34 -0.72 5.77
N LEU A 83 -28.76 -1.76 5.15
CA LEU A 83 -28.17 -1.62 3.80
C LEU A 83 -29.21 -1.17 2.76
N ASP A 84 -30.45 -1.66 2.82
CA ASP A 84 -31.52 -1.21 1.92
C ASP A 84 -31.85 0.28 2.10
N TYR A 85 -31.87 0.78 3.34
CA TYR A 85 -32.07 2.20 3.62
C TYR A 85 -30.91 3.04 3.07
N LEU A 86 -29.67 2.60 3.30
CA LEU A 86 -28.47 3.32 2.85
C LEU A 86 -28.40 3.37 1.32
N SER A 87 -28.66 2.25 0.65
CA SER A 87 -28.59 2.13 -0.81
C SER A 87 -29.80 2.79 -1.48
N ASN A 88 -31.02 2.40 -1.13
CA ASN A 88 -32.21 2.69 -1.92
C ASN A 88 -32.89 4.01 -1.52
N ASP A 89 -32.93 4.31 -0.22
CA ASP A 89 -33.61 5.50 0.28
C ASP A 89 -32.67 6.71 0.31
N LEU A 90 -31.43 6.51 0.76
CA LEU A 90 -30.44 7.58 0.90
C LEU A 90 -29.57 7.77 -0.36
N GLY A 91 -29.40 6.73 -1.18
CA GLY A 91 -28.59 6.79 -2.40
C GLY A 91 -27.08 6.82 -2.15
N VAL A 92 -26.61 6.06 -1.15
CA VAL A 92 -25.18 5.96 -0.83
C VAL A 92 -24.51 4.96 -1.79
N ASP A 93 -23.42 5.39 -2.42
CA ASP A 93 -22.65 4.54 -3.34
C ASP A 93 -21.60 3.70 -2.59
N ALA A 94 -21.04 4.22 -1.49
CA ALA A 94 -20.03 3.53 -0.71
C ALA A 94 -20.11 3.85 0.79
N ILE A 95 -19.77 2.86 1.62
CA ILE A 95 -19.70 2.99 3.08
C ILE A 95 -18.24 2.98 3.51
N TRP A 96 -17.86 3.95 4.35
CA TRP A 96 -16.62 3.93 5.11
C TRP A 96 -16.94 3.72 6.60
N MET A 97 -16.34 2.73 7.23
CA MET A 97 -16.49 2.50 8.66
C MET A 97 -15.25 2.94 9.44
N THR A 98 -15.46 3.49 10.64
CA THR A 98 -14.39 3.54 11.65
C THR A 98 -13.94 2.11 12.01
N PRO A 99 -12.77 1.90 12.63
CA PRO A 99 -12.23 0.57 12.89
C PRO A 99 -13.18 -0.37 13.63
N ILE A 100 -13.29 -1.62 13.13
CA ILE A 100 -14.13 -2.68 13.70
C ILE A 100 -13.34 -3.80 14.39
N HIS A 101 -12.02 -3.67 14.42
CA HIS A 101 -11.11 -4.67 14.97
C HIS A 101 -10.98 -4.57 16.50
N PRO A 102 -10.53 -5.65 17.18
CA PRO A 102 -10.27 -5.64 18.61
C PRO A 102 -9.36 -4.49 19.04
N SER A 103 -9.78 -3.76 20.07
CA SER A 103 -9.09 -2.55 20.55
C SER A 103 -9.27 -2.36 22.07
N GLY A 104 -8.41 -1.55 22.70
CA GLY A 104 -8.59 -1.10 24.08
C GLY A 104 -9.43 0.17 24.23
N THR A 105 -9.59 0.97 23.17
CA THR A 105 -10.31 2.25 23.22
C THR A 105 -11.69 2.19 22.56
N TYR A 106 -12.49 3.23 22.84
CA TYR A 106 -13.82 3.43 22.29
C TYR A 106 -13.85 3.62 20.76
N HIS A 107 -12.90 4.38 20.21
CA HIS A 107 -12.86 4.67 18.77
C HIS A 107 -12.05 3.65 17.95
N LYS A 108 -11.37 2.72 18.62
CA LYS A 108 -10.74 1.54 18.02
C LYS A 108 -9.58 1.76 17.06
N TYR A 109 -9.02 2.96 17.05
CA TYR A 109 -7.81 3.26 16.28
C TYR A 109 -6.54 2.62 16.87
N ASP A 110 -6.57 2.11 18.12
CA ASP A 110 -5.51 1.28 18.73
C ASP A 110 -5.75 -0.23 18.50
N VAL A 111 -5.75 -0.63 17.23
CA VAL A 111 -6.02 -2.01 16.83
C VAL A 111 -5.00 -2.98 17.43
N LYS A 112 -5.49 -4.04 18.08
CA LYS A 112 -4.69 -5.10 18.70
C LYS A 112 -4.53 -6.34 17.82
N ASP A 113 -5.53 -6.61 16.99
CA ASP A 113 -5.53 -7.70 16.02
C ASP A 113 -6.21 -7.24 14.73
N TYR A 114 -5.42 -7.03 13.68
CA TYR A 114 -5.90 -6.56 12.38
C TYR A 114 -6.68 -7.61 11.59
N LYS A 115 -6.71 -8.87 12.03
CA LYS A 115 -7.40 -9.96 11.35
C LYS A 115 -8.70 -10.38 12.04
N GLY A 116 -8.85 -10.04 13.31
CA GLY A 116 -10.06 -10.31 14.07
C GLY A 116 -11.11 -9.21 13.92
N ILE A 117 -12.36 -9.55 14.25
CA ILE A 117 -13.44 -8.60 14.50
C ILE A 117 -13.60 -8.45 16.01
N ASP A 118 -13.85 -7.22 16.49
CA ASP A 118 -14.13 -7.02 17.90
C ASP A 118 -15.47 -7.70 18.27
N PRO A 119 -15.50 -8.60 19.28
CA PRO A 119 -16.72 -9.34 19.62
C PRO A 119 -17.92 -8.46 20.00
N LYS A 120 -17.71 -7.18 20.31
CA LYS A 120 -18.79 -6.21 20.51
C LYS A 120 -19.56 -5.91 19.22
N PHE A 121 -18.96 -6.10 18.05
CA PHE A 121 -19.60 -5.82 16.78
C PHE A 121 -20.12 -7.06 16.07
N GLY A 122 -19.51 -8.22 16.31
CA GLY A 122 -19.89 -9.45 15.61
C GLY A 122 -18.72 -10.42 15.48
N THR A 123 -18.79 -11.27 14.46
CA THR A 123 -17.78 -12.26 14.10
C THR A 123 -17.22 -11.99 12.71
N LEU A 124 -16.32 -12.86 12.22
CA LEU A 124 -15.79 -12.77 10.85
C LEU A 124 -16.79 -13.24 9.80
N GLU A 125 -17.85 -13.93 10.22
CA GLU A 125 -18.89 -14.49 9.36
C GLU A 125 -20.05 -13.51 9.12
N ASP A 126 -20.19 -12.49 9.97
CA ASP A 126 -21.11 -11.37 9.79
C ASP A 126 -20.68 -10.47 8.63
#